data_AF-A0A8H5NJR5-F1
#
_entry.id   AF-A0A8H5NJR5-F1
#
_cell.length_a   1.000
_cell.length_b   1.000
_cell.length_c   1.000
_cell.angle_alpha   90.00
_cell.angle_beta   90.00
_cell.angle_gamma   90.00
#
_symmetry.space_group_name_H-M   'P 1'
#
loop_
_entity.id
_entity.type
_entity.pdbx_description
1 polymer ?
#
loop_
_entity_poly.entity_id
_entity_poly.type
_entity_poly.pdbx_seq_one_letter_code
_entity_poly.pdbx_strand_id
1 'polypeptide(L)'
;MPVVAIAGGTGSVGRFIVEETIADGNFEVIILGRKVNPSLEKELGARILAIDYSDPNSIATLLEENHVDVVIAALSGHTPPEQELVLIQAAAKSKVTKRYIPSVWGIKYRPEQSWFFNAAAKLSLFEALEKTDLEWTAVANGFFLDYWGTPNLKTYLDPLTIVLDITARKAAIPGNPDQPAVFTYTKDVARFTARLLALEKWDPVSYIIGDRLSWKEFVKLAEEVTGDKFEVTYDSVELLQSGKVTELPGHIPAYPFFPKDTLQTMFSELATFNRSDLLKRHEAISHQPEKASGLEGGGTPSIENTTYEPREPIPVSELGASPVNTLDSFPSTALQGLNLCSHSTIQLLQDPCRDELEASYFLHFHPHWPLLHKRTFLQSNPPPELTAAVLTAGLWVIDAPETRDKARLYHDALLKTLYEQLFKLPKSATDSSGPRAEFLPAFQVLLITLILCTYRGAETFPSALFNSKQVWELFQSFGVYDRNAIDDRNQRPIVRESYQRLALLHFKVHVHLNSILVGHFSQFKAFDYLTPSMLKVRIPSASLCWEGDEELLPGQGHGSETVADLLDSCNELTRVSDLVAWDFTLGMIVGCYLRALAKDAQQLQQLTCSMTARLFSKIRWATKID
;
A
#
# COMPACT_ATOMS: atom_id res chain seq x y z
N MET A 1 11.55 22.35 -28.33
CA MET A 1 11.75 21.77 -27.00
C MET A 1 10.92 22.61 -26.05
N PRO A 2 10.03 22.05 -25.22
CA PRO A 2 9.24 22.86 -24.30
C PRO A 2 10.15 23.59 -23.30
N VAL A 3 9.78 24.81 -22.92
CA VAL A 3 10.58 25.65 -22.04
C VAL A 3 9.99 25.64 -20.63
N VAL A 4 10.83 25.37 -19.64
CA VAL A 4 10.47 25.26 -18.22
C VAL A 4 11.16 26.38 -17.45
N ALA A 5 10.37 27.26 -16.84
CA ALA A 5 10.88 28.32 -15.98
C ALA A 5 10.78 27.91 -14.49
N ILE A 6 11.91 27.92 -13.77
CA ILE A 6 12.00 27.49 -12.38
C ILE A 6 12.29 28.70 -11.49
N ALA A 7 11.28 29.16 -10.76
CA ALA A 7 11.43 30.18 -9.73
C ALA A 7 12.05 29.57 -8.48
N GLY A 8 13.11 30.20 -7.95
CA GLY A 8 13.90 29.61 -6.84
C GLY A 8 14.87 28.51 -7.29
N GLY A 9 15.14 28.37 -8.60
CA GLY A 9 16.04 27.36 -9.16
C GLY A 9 17.51 27.44 -8.74
N THR A 10 17.91 28.47 -7.99
CA THR A 10 19.30 28.66 -7.54
C THR A 10 19.62 28.04 -6.18
N GLY A 11 18.62 27.61 -5.41
CA GLY A 11 18.82 27.11 -4.05
C GLY A 11 17.92 25.92 -3.70
N SER A 12 18.23 25.26 -2.58
CA SER A 12 17.38 24.24 -1.96
C SER A 12 16.87 23.20 -2.98
N VAL A 13 15.58 22.89 -2.96
CA VAL A 13 14.92 21.95 -3.88
C VAL A 13 15.06 22.38 -5.34
N GLY A 14 14.90 23.67 -5.63
CA GLY A 14 14.90 24.21 -6.98
C GLY A 14 16.18 23.95 -7.75
N ARG A 15 17.32 23.94 -7.05
CA ARG A 15 18.63 23.66 -7.68
C ARG A 15 18.74 22.22 -8.19
N PHE A 16 18.22 21.24 -7.45
CA PHE A 16 18.14 19.88 -7.98
C PHE A 16 17.15 19.77 -9.14
N ILE A 17 16.01 20.48 -9.10
CA ILE A 17 15.05 20.47 -10.22
C ILE A 17 15.70 21.01 -11.49
N VAL A 18 16.49 22.10 -11.41
CA VAL A 18 17.27 22.60 -12.55
C VAL A 18 18.23 21.52 -13.07
N GLU A 19 19.09 20.97 -12.21
CA GLU A 19 20.11 19.99 -12.60
C GLU A 19 19.50 18.76 -13.27
N GLU A 20 18.46 18.19 -12.68
CA GLU A 20 17.84 16.94 -13.17
C GLU A 20 16.95 17.18 -14.40
N THR A 21 16.33 18.36 -14.54
CA THR A 21 15.57 18.71 -15.76
C THR A 21 16.51 18.93 -16.95
N ILE A 22 17.67 19.57 -16.73
CA ILE A 22 18.72 19.68 -17.75
C ILE A 22 19.26 18.29 -18.12
N ALA A 23 19.52 17.44 -17.12
CA ALA A 23 20.05 16.10 -17.34
C ALA A 23 19.07 15.18 -18.09
N ASP A 24 17.75 15.39 -17.94
CA ASP A 24 16.73 14.67 -18.70
C ASP A 24 16.77 15.00 -20.20
N GLY A 25 17.16 16.23 -20.56
CA GLY A 25 17.44 16.63 -21.94
C GLY A 25 16.22 16.90 -22.82
N ASN A 26 14.99 16.73 -22.30
CA ASN A 26 13.75 16.96 -23.06
C ASN A 26 13.21 18.39 -22.94
N PHE A 27 13.82 19.24 -22.11
CA PHE A 27 13.32 20.57 -21.78
C PHE A 27 14.43 21.62 -21.84
N GLU A 28 14.09 22.83 -22.27
CA GLU A 28 14.94 24.00 -22.07
C GLU A 28 14.64 24.57 -20.69
N VAL A 29 15.69 24.82 -19.90
CA VAL A 29 15.53 25.31 -18.52
C VAL A 29 15.92 26.78 -18.42
N ILE A 30 15.01 27.56 -17.85
CA ILE A 30 15.22 28.95 -17.47
C ILE A 30 15.02 29.07 -15.96
N ILE A 31 15.87 29.82 -15.28
CA ILE A 31 15.74 30.12 -13.86
C ILE A 31 15.14 31.52 -13.72
N LEU A 32 14.11 31.66 -12.90
CA LEU A 32 13.57 32.96 -12.52
C LEU A 32 14.20 33.40 -11.20
N GLY A 33 14.93 34.51 -11.24
CA GLY A 33 15.65 35.08 -10.11
C GLY A 33 15.32 36.55 -9.87
N ARG A 34 15.76 37.10 -8.75
CA ARG A 34 15.60 38.56 -8.46
C ARG A 34 16.61 39.43 -9.20
N LYS A 35 17.73 38.84 -9.63
CA LYS A 35 18.84 39.50 -10.33
C LYS A 35 19.47 38.50 -11.29
N VAL A 36 19.98 39.00 -12.41
CA VAL A 36 20.85 38.22 -13.30
C VAL A 36 22.15 37.86 -12.57
N ASN A 37 22.69 36.68 -12.85
CA ASN A 37 23.96 36.24 -12.25
C ASN A 37 24.76 35.36 -13.25
N PRO A 38 25.60 35.98 -14.10
CA PRO A 38 26.32 35.26 -15.16
C PRO A 38 27.24 34.14 -14.67
N SER A 39 27.81 34.29 -13.47
CA SER A 39 28.65 33.25 -12.86
C SER A 39 27.83 32.00 -12.53
N LEU A 40 26.64 32.21 -11.96
CA LEU A 40 25.75 31.11 -11.57
C LEU A 40 25.03 30.49 -12.78
N GLU A 41 24.74 31.28 -13.82
CA GLU A 41 24.26 30.76 -15.10
C GLU A 41 25.25 29.74 -15.70
N LYS A 42 26.55 30.09 -15.69
CA LYS A 42 27.61 29.21 -16.17
C LYS A 42 27.75 27.94 -15.32
N GLU A 43 27.56 28.06 -14.01
CA GLU A 43 27.63 26.93 -13.08
C GLU A 43 26.46 25.96 -13.26
N LEU A 44 25.23 26.49 -13.40
CA LEU A 44 24.01 25.68 -13.49
C LEU A 44 23.68 25.25 -14.92
N GLY A 45 24.29 25.86 -15.94
CA GLY A 45 24.00 25.57 -17.34
C GLY A 45 22.63 26.08 -17.81
N ALA A 46 22.03 27.05 -17.11
CA ALA A 46 20.72 27.64 -17.43
C ALA A 46 20.76 29.17 -17.32
N ARG A 47 19.96 29.85 -18.16
CA ARG A 47 19.81 31.31 -18.12
C ARG A 47 19.04 31.74 -16.87
N ILE A 48 19.46 32.83 -16.22
CA ILE A 48 18.79 33.41 -15.06
C ILE A 48 18.14 34.72 -15.50
N LEU A 49 16.82 34.73 -15.58
CA LEU A 49 16.05 35.92 -15.90
C LEU A 49 15.62 36.64 -14.63
N ALA A 50 15.86 37.95 -14.59
CA ALA A 50 15.43 38.79 -13.48
C ALA A 50 13.93 39.07 -13.58
N ILE A 51 13.19 38.81 -12.50
CA ILE A 51 11.76 39.09 -12.39
C ILE A 51 11.46 40.00 -11.20
N ASP A 52 10.42 40.81 -11.35
CA ASP A 52 9.89 41.68 -10.30
C ASP A 52 8.52 41.17 -9.84
N TYR A 53 8.46 40.62 -8.63
CA TYR A 53 7.23 40.12 -8.01
C TYR A 53 6.22 41.23 -7.65
N SER A 54 6.50 42.50 -7.95
CA SER A 54 5.52 43.58 -7.85
C SER A 54 4.74 43.84 -9.14
N ASP A 55 5.17 43.29 -10.28
CA ASP A 55 4.55 43.50 -11.59
C ASP A 55 4.25 42.18 -12.33
N PRO A 56 3.04 41.59 -12.14
CA PRO A 56 2.64 40.38 -12.85
C PRO A 56 2.61 40.52 -14.38
N ASN A 57 2.44 41.73 -14.92
CA ASN A 57 2.39 41.92 -16.37
C ASN A 57 3.79 41.84 -16.99
N SER A 58 4.81 42.37 -16.30
CA SER A 58 6.20 42.22 -16.71
C SER A 58 6.61 40.74 -16.76
N ILE A 59 6.22 39.96 -15.75
CA ILE A 59 6.50 38.53 -15.68
C ILE A 59 5.77 37.81 -16.83
N ALA A 60 4.48 38.09 -17.05
CA ALA A 60 3.74 37.47 -18.15
C ALA A 60 4.38 37.72 -19.52
N THR A 61 4.81 38.97 -19.77
CA THR A 61 5.52 39.35 -21.02
C THR A 61 6.83 38.57 -21.15
N LEU A 62 7.61 38.47 -20.07
CA LEU A 62 8.86 37.71 -20.05
C LEU A 62 8.65 36.21 -20.30
N LEU A 63 7.58 35.62 -19.75
CA LEU A 63 7.18 34.23 -20.01
C LEU A 63 6.82 34.04 -21.50
N GLU A 64 6.13 34.99 -22.10
CA GLU A 64 5.76 34.96 -23.53
C GLU A 64 6.97 35.10 -24.46
N GLU A 65 7.84 36.09 -24.21
CA GLU A 65 9.05 36.35 -25.00
C GLU A 65 10.03 35.17 -24.98
N ASN A 66 10.04 34.38 -23.90
CA ASN A 66 10.87 33.19 -23.76
C ASN A 66 10.12 31.88 -24.04
N HIS A 67 8.88 31.96 -24.55
CA HIS A 67 8.06 30.80 -24.90
C HIS A 67 7.92 29.76 -23.77
N VAL A 68 7.75 30.23 -22.52
CA VAL A 68 7.66 29.35 -21.34
C VAL A 68 6.34 28.58 -21.33
N ASP A 69 6.42 27.26 -21.49
CA ASP A 69 5.29 26.34 -21.44
C ASP A 69 4.88 26.01 -20.00
N VAL A 70 5.87 25.85 -19.10
CA VAL A 70 5.68 25.39 -17.72
C VAL A 70 6.42 26.29 -16.73
N VAL A 71 5.75 26.68 -15.65
CA VAL A 71 6.38 27.36 -14.51
C VAL A 71 6.42 26.43 -13.29
N ILE A 72 7.60 26.29 -12.68
CA ILE A 72 7.81 25.54 -11.43
C ILE A 72 8.23 26.53 -10.34
N ALA A 73 7.49 26.59 -9.24
CA ALA A 73 7.87 27.35 -8.07
C ALA A 73 8.58 26.45 -7.05
N ALA A 74 9.82 26.80 -6.73
CA ALA A 74 10.63 26.20 -5.67
C ALA A 74 11.15 27.30 -4.73
N LEU A 75 10.23 28.18 -4.32
CA LEU A 75 10.50 29.33 -3.46
C LEU A 75 10.75 28.88 -2.01
N SER A 76 11.61 29.61 -1.31
CA SER A 76 11.91 29.36 0.11
C SER A 76 10.64 29.43 0.97
N GLY A 77 10.59 28.66 2.06
CA GLY A 77 9.51 28.73 3.04
C GLY A 77 9.36 30.12 3.70
N HIS A 78 10.39 30.97 3.62
CA HIS A 78 10.34 32.36 4.07
C HIS A 78 9.81 33.35 3.03
N THR A 79 9.60 32.90 1.79
CA THR A 79 9.05 33.76 0.76
C THR A 79 7.59 34.07 1.08
N PRO A 80 7.18 35.35 1.14
CA PRO A 80 5.78 35.71 1.35
C PRO A 80 4.89 35.08 0.28
N PRO A 81 3.72 34.51 0.64
CA PRO A 81 2.83 33.84 -0.32
C PRO A 81 2.40 34.76 -1.47
N GLU A 82 2.34 36.08 -1.24
CA GLU A 82 2.00 37.09 -2.23
C GLU A 82 2.93 37.04 -3.46
N GLN A 83 4.21 36.71 -3.27
CA GLN A 83 5.14 36.61 -4.40
C GLN A 83 4.78 35.44 -5.32
N GLU A 84 4.40 34.30 -4.77
CA GLU A 84 3.99 33.15 -5.57
C GLU A 84 2.61 33.37 -6.20
N LEU A 85 1.70 34.04 -5.50
CA LEU A 85 0.40 34.46 -6.06
C LEU A 85 0.56 35.38 -7.26
N VAL A 86 1.52 36.33 -7.22
CA VAL A 86 1.85 37.16 -8.38
C VAL A 86 2.40 36.32 -9.54
N LEU A 87 3.22 35.31 -9.25
CA LEU A 87 3.75 34.40 -10.27
C LEU A 87 2.64 33.53 -10.91
N ILE A 88 1.68 33.05 -10.11
CA ILE A 88 0.49 32.34 -10.61
C ILE A 88 -0.33 33.26 -11.51
N GLN A 89 -0.57 34.51 -11.08
CA GLN A 89 -1.31 35.49 -11.86
C GLN A 89 -0.61 35.80 -13.19
N ALA A 90 0.72 35.92 -13.19
CA ALA A 90 1.51 36.15 -14.40
C ALA A 90 1.46 34.95 -15.36
N ALA A 91 1.62 33.73 -14.84
CA ALA A 91 1.50 32.50 -15.61
C ALA A 91 0.12 32.38 -16.26
N ALA A 92 -0.95 32.66 -15.51
CA ALA A 92 -2.33 32.60 -16.02
C ALA A 92 -2.65 33.69 -17.06
N LYS A 93 -1.95 34.84 -17.01
CA LYS A 93 -2.06 35.90 -18.02
C LYS A 93 -1.31 35.61 -19.30
N SER A 94 -0.24 34.81 -19.22
CA SER A 94 0.57 34.44 -20.38
C SER A 94 -0.24 33.57 -21.33
N LYS A 95 -0.19 33.88 -22.63
CA LYS A 95 -0.87 33.09 -23.67
C LYS A 95 -0.14 31.78 -24.01
N VAL A 96 1.10 31.62 -23.58
CA VAL A 96 1.94 30.46 -23.92
C VAL A 96 2.11 29.49 -22.75
N THR A 97 2.04 29.99 -21.51
CA THR A 97 2.16 29.15 -20.31
C THR A 97 0.89 28.34 -20.09
N LYS A 98 1.06 27.02 -19.99
CA LYS A 98 -0.06 26.08 -19.88
C LYS A 98 -0.09 25.36 -18.54
N ARG A 99 1.08 25.21 -17.91
CA ARG A 99 1.23 24.36 -16.73
C ARG A 99 1.95 25.05 -15.58
N TYR A 100 1.60 24.65 -14.36
CA TYR A 100 2.18 25.22 -13.15
C TYR A 100 2.42 24.17 -12.05
N ILE A 101 3.56 24.22 -11.37
CA ILE A 101 3.84 23.44 -10.16
C ILE A 101 4.07 24.42 -8.99
N PRO A 102 3.18 24.49 -7.98
CA PRO A 102 3.36 25.35 -6.82
C PRO A 102 4.43 24.83 -5.86
N SER A 103 5.01 25.74 -5.07
CA SER A 103 6.07 25.49 -4.10
C SER A 103 5.52 24.78 -2.86
N VAL A 104 5.12 23.52 -2.98
CA VAL A 104 4.57 22.72 -1.89
C VAL A 104 5.62 21.77 -1.32
N TRP A 105 6.28 21.02 -2.21
CA TRP A 105 7.44 20.14 -1.95
C TRP A 105 7.44 19.45 -0.57
N GLY A 106 6.35 18.77 -0.25
CA GLY A 106 6.11 18.22 1.08
C GLY A 106 4.85 17.36 1.14
N ILE A 107 3.80 17.87 1.76
CA ILE A 107 2.52 17.15 1.93
C ILE A 107 1.36 17.85 1.22
N LYS A 108 0.25 17.11 1.04
CA LYS A 108 -1.01 17.71 0.64
C LYS A 108 -1.70 18.34 1.85
N TYR A 109 -1.82 19.67 1.85
CA TYR A 109 -2.56 20.40 2.86
C TYR A 109 -4.08 20.30 2.66
N ARG A 110 -4.83 20.31 3.77
CA ARG A 110 -6.31 20.34 3.79
C ARG A 110 -6.83 21.62 4.45
N PRO A 111 -8.05 22.08 4.12
CA PRO A 111 -8.64 23.27 4.71
C PRO A 111 -8.65 23.26 6.25
N GLU A 112 -8.83 22.11 6.89
CA GLU A 112 -8.86 21.99 8.35
C GLU A 112 -7.50 22.30 9.01
N GLN A 113 -6.43 22.35 8.21
CA GLN A 113 -5.08 22.70 8.63
C GLN A 113 -4.79 24.21 8.47
N SER A 114 -5.74 25.01 7.98
CA SER A 114 -5.53 26.45 7.71
C SER A 114 -5.33 27.32 8.96
N TRP A 115 -5.45 26.75 10.16
CA TRP A 115 -5.21 27.46 11.42
C TRP A 115 -3.74 27.87 11.61
N PHE A 116 -2.80 27.34 10.82
CA PHE A 116 -1.41 27.79 10.82
C PHE A 116 -0.98 28.38 9.47
N PHE A 117 -0.06 29.35 9.55
CA PHE A 117 0.30 30.24 8.45
C PHE A 117 0.84 29.49 7.22
N ASN A 118 1.66 28.47 7.39
CA ASN A 118 2.25 27.73 6.27
C ASN A 118 1.19 26.96 5.46
N ALA A 119 0.26 26.25 6.12
CA ALA A 119 -0.84 25.59 5.42
C ALA A 119 -1.78 26.60 4.78
N ALA A 120 -2.15 27.67 5.50
CA ALA A 120 -2.99 28.73 4.95
C ALA A 120 -2.35 29.34 3.69
N ALA A 121 -1.04 29.59 3.71
CA ALA A 121 -0.29 30.07 2.56
C ALA A 121 -0.39 29.07 1.39
N LYS A 122 -0.12 27.78 1.58
CA LYS A 122 -0.19 26.79 0.49
C LYS A 122 -1.60 26.56 -0.03
N LEU A 123 -2.61 26.55 0.85
CA LEU A 123 -4.01 26.48 0.45
C LEU A 123 -4.42 27.69 -0.41
N SER A 124 -3.93 28.89 -0.07
CA SER A 124 -4.21 30.10 -0.87
C SER A 124 -3.65 30.01 -2.30
N LEU A 125 -2.54 29.28 -2.49
CA LEU A 125 -1.98 29.01 -3.83
C LEU A 125 -2.88 28.07 -4.62
N PHE A 126 -3.43 27.01 -3.97
CA PHE A 126 -4.37 26.10 -4.62
C PHE A 126 -5.65 26.84 -5.03
N GLU A 127 -6.21 27.66 -4.14
CA GLU A 127 -7.39 28.48 -4.45
C GLU A 127 -7.13 29.46 -5.59
N ALA A 128 -5.91 29.99 -5.71
CA ALA A 128 -5.54 30.86 -6.82
C ALA A 128 -5.42 30.08 -8.13
N LEU A 129 -4.78 28.91 -8.12
CA LEU A 129 -4.61 28.05 -9.29
C LEU A 129 -5.96 27.50 -9.82
N GLU A 130 -6.88 27.14 -8.93
CA GLU A 130 -8.24 26.68 -9.27
C GLU A 130 -9.08 27.74 -10.00
N LYS A 131 -8.73 29.02 -9.88
CA LYS A 131 -9.39 30.13 -10.58
C LYS A 131 -8.78 30.43 -11.96
N THR A 132 -7.85 29.60 -12.42
CA THR A 132 -7.14 29.77 -13.70
C THR A 132 -7.37 28.56 -14.62
N ASP A 133 -7.06 28.72 -15.90
CA ASP A 133 -7.08 27.64 -16.88
C ASP A 133 -5.76 26.84 -16.94
N LEU A 134 -4.83 27.09 -16.00
CA LEU A 134 -3.56 26.39 -15.94
C LEU A 134 -3.77 24.94 -15.48
N GLU A 135 -3.15 23.98 -16.17
CA GLU A 135 -3.03 22.61 -15.66
C GLU A 135 -1.94 22.57 -14.59
N TRP A 136 -2.28 22.19 -13.36
CA TRP A 136 -1.35 22.26 -12.24
C TRP A 136 -1.31 20.99 -11.40
N THR A 137 -0.18 20.77 -10.73
CA THR A 137 -0.02 19.64 -9.81
C THR A 137 0.85 20.02 -8.63
N ALA A 138 0.36 19.75 -7.42
CA ALA A 138 1.18 19.87 -6.21
C ALA A 138 2.00 18.59 -6.00
N VAL A 139 3.32 18.73 -5.87
CA VAL A 139 4.20 17.60 -5.56
C VAL A 139 4.20 17.31 -4.06
N ALA A 140 3.74 16.11 -3.69
CA ALA A 140 3.71 15.61 -2.33
C ALA A 140 4.76 14.49 -2.15
N ASN A 141 5.91 14.85 -1.58
CA ASN A 141 7.07 13.96 -1.42
C ASN A 141 7.40 13.55 0.02
N GLY A 142 6.65 14.02 1.02
CA GLY A 142 6.96 13.81 2.43
C GLY A 142 8.18 14.61 2.91
N PHE A 143 8.96 14.03 3.82
CA PHE A 143 10.19 14.63 4.35
C PHE A 143 11.37 14.42 3.40
N PHE A 144 12.28 15.39 3.36
CA PHE A 144 13.53 15.23 2.64
C PHE A 144 14.53 14.41 3.46
N LEU A 145 15.05 13.32 2.88
CA LEU A 145 16.09 12.50 3.54
C LEU A 145 17.40 13.27 3.80
N ASP A 146 17.61 14.33 3.02
CA ASP A 146 18.75 15.24 3.12
C ASP A 146 19.05 15.70 4.56
N TYR A 147 18.02 15.92 5.38
CA TYR A 147 18.18 16.38 6.76
C TYR A 147 18.96 15.40 7.66
N TRP A 148 19.04 14.12 7.28
CA TRP A 148 19.74 13.07 8.03
C TRP A 148 20.94 12.47 7.28
N GLY A 149 21.14 12.85 6.01
CA GLY A 149 22.22 12.31 5.17
C GLY A 149 23.53 13.11 5.21
N THR A 150 23.55 14.30 5.81
CA THR A 150 24.74 15.17 5.83
C THR A 150 25.81 14.63 6.81
N PRO A 151 27.12 14.86 6.54
CA PRO A 151 27.69 15.53 5.36
C PRO A 151 27.92 14.61 4.15
N ASN A 152 27.60 13.32 4.26
CA ASN A 152 27.97 12.31 3.25
C ASN A 152 27.03 12.28 2.03
N LEU A 153 25.91 12.99 2.09
CA LEU A 153 24.94 13.13 1.02
C LEU A 153 25.02 14.53 0.39
N LYS A 154 25.14 14.60 -0.94
CA LYS A 154 25.05 15.87 -1.67
C LYS A 154 23.67 16.48 -1.41
N THR A 155 23.63 17.69 -0.89
CA THR A 155 22.39 18.44 -0.69
C THR A 155 22.59 19.93 -0.89
N TYR A 156 21.51 20.61 -1.24
CA TYR A 156 21.39 22.06 -1.29
C TYR A 156 20.41 22.61 -0.25
N LEU A 157 19.83 21.73 0.57
CA LEU A 157 18.98 22.13 1.68
C LEU A 157 19.84 22.65 2.83
N ASP A 158 19.35 23.67 3.52
CA ASP A 158 19.93 24.10 4.78
C ASP A 158 19.76 23.01 5.85
N PRO A 159 20.77 22.76 6.70
CA PRO A 159 20.66 21.76 7.76
C PRO A 159 19.51 22.07 8.72
N LEU A 160 18.70 21.07 9.01
CA LEU A 160 17.60 21.18 9.95
C LEU A 160 17.47 19.87 10.73
N THR A 161 17.46 19.97 12.06
CA THR A 161 17.28 18.79 12.93
C THR A 161 15.79 18.57 13.13
N ILE A 162 15.24 17.55 12.49
CA ILE A 162 13.83 17.17 12.61
C ILE A 162 13.76 15.81 13.30
N VAL A 163 13.12 15.73 14.47
CA VAL A 163 12.82 14.50 15.26
C VAL A 163 14.04 13.70 15.74
N LEU A 164 15.06 13.47 14.91
CA LEU A 164 16.30 12.78 15.22
C LEU A 164 17.48 13.75 15.10
N ASP A 165 18.22 13.89 16.19
CA ASP A 165 19.55 14.47 16.21
C ASP A 165 20.57 13.33 16.16
N ILE A 166 20.97 12.96 14.95
CA ILE A 166 21.92 11.86 14.73
C ILE A 166 23.24 12.17 15.45
N THR A 167 23.74 13.40 15.38
CA THR A 167 25.02 13.78 15.97
C THR A 167 25.00 13.67 17.49
N ALA A 168 23.91 14.12 18.14
CA ALA A 168 23.78 14.06 19.59
C ALA A 168 23.25 12.71 20.12
N ARG A 169 22.93 11.75 19.25
CA ARG A 169 22.30 10.46 19.60
C ARG A 169 21.00 10.65 20.39
N LYS A 170 20.17 11.61 19.99
CA LYS A 170 18.88 11.89 20.63
C LYS A 170 17.76 11.89 19.62
N ALA A 171 16.56 11.50 20.04
CA ALA A 171 15.35 11.62 19.25
C ALA A 171 14.17 12.07 20.11
N ALA A 172 13.34 12.95 19.56
CA ALA A 172 12.09 13.42 20.16
C ALA A 172 10.93 13.03 19.24
N ILE A 173 10.36 11.85 19.46
CA ILE A 173 9.36 11.26 18.58
C ILE A 173 7.99 11.88 18.83
N PRO A 174 7.35 12.49 17.83
CA PRO A 174 6.06 13.13 18.01
C PRO A 174 4.88 12.16 17.94
N GLY A 175 3.96 12.30 18.88
CA GLY A 175 2.64 11.67 18.84
C GLY A 175 2.72 10.15 18.80
N ASN A 176 2.16 9.53 17.77
CA ASN A 176 2.20 8.08 17.60
C ASN A 176 3.56 7.66 17.00
N PRO A 177 4.44 6.98 17.75
CA PRO A 177 5.76 6.60 17.27
C PRO A 177 5.74 5.57 16.14
N ASP A 178 4.64 4.83 16.02
CA ASP A 178 4.44 3.78 15.02
C ASP A 178 3.67 4.29 13.79
N GLN A 179 3.52 5.61 13.61
CA GLN A 179 2.88 6.22 12.44
C GLN A 179 3.89 6.44 11.31
N PRO A 180 3.58 6.14 10.03
CA PRO A 180 4.55 6.21 8.96
C PRO A 180 4.67 7.65 8.50
N ALA A 181 5.90 8.03 8.21
CA ALA A 181 6.21 9.15 7.36
C ALA A 181 6.79 8.65 6.04
N VAL A 182 6.69 9.49 5.01
CA VAL A 182 7.38 9.29 3.74
C VAL A 182 8.65 10.10 3.78
N PHE A 183 9.76 9.48 3.36
CA PHE A 183 11.07 10.09 3.29
C PHE A 183 11.61 9.95 1.88
N THR A 184 11.92 11.06 1.22
CA THR A 184 12.35 11.05 -0.17
C THR A 184 13.59 11.92 -0.33
N TYR A 185 14.61 11.41 -1.02
CA TYR A 185 15.79 12.21 -1.31
C TYR A 185 15.47 13.32 -2.31
N THR A 186 15.89 14.56 -2.04
CA THR A 186 15.53 15.73 -2.87
C THR A 186 15.97 15.59 -4.33
N LYS A 187 17.11 14.96 -4.59
CA LYS A 187 17.55 14.68 -5.97
C LYS A 187 16.59 13.74 -6.70
N ASP A 188 16.04 12.74 -6.01
CA ASP A 188 15.05 11.85 -6.61
C ASP A 188 13.72 12.57 -6.82
N VAL A 189 13.29 13.45 -5.90
CA VAL A 189 12.13 14.34 -6.10
C VAL A 189 12.29 15.14 -7.41
N ALA A 190 13.48 15.71 -7.64
CA ALA A 190 13.78 16.44 -8.86
C ALA A 190 13.76 15.55 -10.12
N ARG A 191 14.33 14.34 -10.07
CA ARG A 191 14.28 13.37 -11.17
C ARG A 191 12.86 12.97 -11.54
N PHE A 192 12.02 12.67 -10.54
CA PHE A 192 10.62 12.36 -10.76
C PHE A 192 9.86 13.57 -11.28
N THR A 193 10.17 14.78 -10.81
CA THR A 193 9.59 16.02 -11.33
C THR A 193 9.93 16.22 -12.80
N ALA A 194 11.19 16.03 -13.22
CA ALA A 194 11.56 16.11 -14.63
C ALA A 194 10.77 15.11 -15.51
N ARG A 195 10.53 13.90 -15.01
CA ARG A 195 9.68 12.90 -15.70
C ARG A 195 8.20 13.27 -15.70
N LEU A 196 7.69 13.85 -14.62
CA LEU A 196 6.32 14.34 -14.49
C LEU A 196 5.99 15.38 -15.57
N LEU A 197 6.97 16.21 -15.95
CA LEU A 197 6.80 17.22 -17.00
C LEU A 197 6.42 16.63 -18.36
N ALA A 198 6.85 15.39 -18.65
CA ALA A 198 6.60 14.71 -19.91
C ALA A 198 5.23 14.03 -19.99
N LEU A 199 4.46 13.97 -18.89
CA LEU A 199 3.13 13.37 -18.92
C LEU A 199 2.16 14.20 -19.76
N GLU A 200 1.26 13.52 -20.48
CA GLU A 200 0.24 14.17 -21.30
C GLU A 200 -0.79 14.93 -20.45
N LYS A 201 -1.09 14.43 -19.24
CA LYS A 201 -2.03 15.04 -18.31
C LYS A 201 -1.52 14.95 -16.88
N TRP A 202 -1.82 15.96 -16.06
CA TRP A 202 -1.49 15.99 -14.64
C TRP A 202 -2.72 15.83 -13.76
N ASP A 203 -2.58 15.01 -12.72
CA ASP A 203 -3.49 15.05 -11.58
C ASP A 203 -3.18 16.27 -10.70
N PRO A 204 -4.17 16.82 -9.96
CA PRO A 204 -3.94 17.96 -9.07
C PRO A 204 -2.88 17.74 -7.98
N VAL A 205 -2.54 16.48 -7.68
CA VAL A 205 -1.49 16.12 -6.73
C VAL A 205 -0.68 14.96 -7.26
N SER A 206 0.63 15.14 -7.37
CA SER A 206 1.60 14.12 -7.76
C SER A 206 2.37 13.64 -6.54
N TYR A 207 2.23 12.35 -6.20
CA TYR A 207 2.91 11.77 -5.04
C TYR A 207 4.24 11.15 -5.45
N ILE A 208 5.31 11.48 -4.72
CA ILE A 208 6.61 10.85 -4.87
C ILE A 208 6.95 10.19 -3.53
N ILE A 209 7.04 8.86 -3.52
CA ILE A 209 7.26 8.09 -2.29
C ILE A 209 8.60 7.39 -2.43
N GLY A 210 9.62 7.88 -1.71
CA GLY A 210 10.89 7.18 -1.56
C GLY A 210 10.76 5.99 -0.61
N ASP A 211 11.03 6.24 0.67
CA ASP A 211 10.88 5.29 1.75
C ASP A 211 9.69 5.62 2.64
N ARG A 212 9.13 4.59 3.28
CA ARG A 212 8.03 4.71 4.24
C ARG A 212 8.46 4.03 5.52
N LEU A 213 8.65 4.82 6.58
CA LEU A 213 9.15 4.37 7.87
C LEU A 213 8.38 5.08 8.99
N SER A 214 8.19 4.42 10.13
CA SER A 214 7.86 5.11 11.36
C SER A 214 9.08 5.84 11.94
N TRP A 215 8.85 6.81 12.82
CA TRP A 215 9.97 7.46 13.51
C TRP A 215 10.77 6.48 14.38
N LYS A 216 10.10 5.49 14.97
CA LYS A 216 10.75 4.43 15.74
C LYS A 216 11.62 3.53 14.87
N GLU A 217 11.16 3.17 13.67
CA GLU A 217 11.96 2.43 12.68
C GLU A 217 13.15 3.26 12.22
N PHE A 218 12.96 4.56 11.99
CA PHE A 218 14.06 5.45 11.61
C PHE A 218 15.10 5.56 12.72
N VAL A 219 14.70 5.72 13.98
CA VAL A 219 15.65 5.70 15.11
C VAL A 219 16.43 4.39 15.15
N LYS A 220 15.76 3.24 14.99
CA LYS A 220 16.42 1.94 14.95
C LYS A 220 17.45 1.84 13.83
N LEU A 221 17.12 2.32 12.63
CA LEU A 221 18.07 2.36 11.51
C LEU A 221 19.26 3.28 11.82
N ALA A 222 19.02 4.42 12.44
CA ALA A 222 20.08 5.32 12.87
C ALA A 222 21.02 4.64 13.89
N GLU A 223 20.47 3.93 14.89
CA GLU A 223 21.25 3.14 15.86
C GLU A 223 22.08 2.04 15.21
N GLU A 224 21.51 1.31 14.24
CA GLU A 224 22.21 0.23 13.53
C GLU A 224 23.39 0.77 12.70
N VAL A 225 23.21 1.92 12.05
CA VAL A 225 24.23 2.55 11.20
C VAL A 225 25.32 3.22 12.04
N THR A 226 24.97 3.85 13.17
CA THR A 226 25.95 4.52 14.03
C THR A 226 26.66 3.56 14.99
N GLY A 227 26.03 2.43 15.33
CA GLY A 227 26.50 1.50 16.36
C GLY A 227 26.19 1.94 17.80
N ASP A 228 25.50 3.07 17.98
CA ASP A 228 25.19 3.66 19.29
C ASP A 228 23.68 3.65 19.56
N LYS A 229 23.29 3.51 20.85
CA LYS A 229 21.90 3.70 21.28
C LYS A 229 21.53 5.16 21.38
N PHE A 230 20.28 5.48 21.04
CA PHE A 230 19.76 6.85 21.09
C PHE A 230 18.93 7.06 22.37
N GLU A 231 19.04 8.26 22.95
CA GLU A 231 18.11 8.71 23.99
C GLU A 231 16.81 9.17 23.31
N VAL A 232 15.72 8.44 23.54
CA VAL A 232 14.43 8.69 22.89
C VAL A 232 13.44 9.29 23.89
N THR A 233 12.90 10.46 23.57
CA THR A 233 11.74 11.05 24.23
C THR A 233 10.52 10.98 23.30
N TYR A 234 9.33 11.04 23.90
CA TYR A 234 8.06 11.02 23.18
C TYR A 234 7.27 12.28 23.49
N ASP A 235 6.97 13.06 22.45
CA ASP A 235 6.18 14.28 22.57
C ASP A 235 4.69 13.96 22.49
N SER A 236 3.94 14.32 23.53
CA SER A 236 2.50 14.07 23.58
C SER A 236 1.75 14.96 22.59
N VAL A 237 0.54 14.55 22.22
CA VAL A 237 -0.32 15.31 21.31
C VAL A 237 -0.62 16.70 21.88
N GLU A 238 -0.81 16.80 23.18
CA GLU A 238 -1.10 18.03 23.90
C GLU A 238 0.10 18.99 23.87
N LEU A 239 1.33 18.46 24.00
CA LEU A 239 2.55 19.26 23.87
C LEU A 239 2.66 19.85 22.46
N LEU A 240 2.43 19.03 21.44
CA LEU A 240 2.45 19.45 20.04
C LEU A 240 1.37 20.50 19.75
N GLN A 241 0.15 20.30 20.26
CA GLN A 241 -0.95 21.28 20.13
C GLN A 241 -0.65 22.62 20.83
N SER A 242 0.26 22.65 21.80
CA SER A 242 0.71 23.89 22.45
C SER A 242 1.77 24.66 21.64
N GLY A 243 2.13 24.18 20.44
CA GLY A 243 3.18 24.79 19.61
C GLY A 243 4.60 24.44 20.06
N LYS A 244 4.77 23.37 20.86
CA LYS A 244 6.04 23.00 21.48
C LYS A 244 6.47 21.60 21.08
N VAL A 245 7.78 21.37 21.10
CA VAL A 245 8.42 20.06 20.92
C VAL A 245 9.53 19.91 21.95
N THR A 246 9.92 18.67 22.25
CA THR A 246 11.15 18.44 23.03
C THR A 246 12.34 19.07 22.29
N GLU A 247 13.10 19.90 23.01
CA GLU A 247 14.27 20.55 22.46
C GLU A 247 15.42 19.56 22.30
N LEU A 248 15.89 19.37 21.06
CA LEU A 248 17.09 18.61 20.75
C LEU A 248 18.32 19.53 20.69
N PRO A 249 19.53 19.03 21.01
CA PRO A 249 20.75 19.83 20.94
C PRO A 249 20.98 20.49 19.58
N GLY A 250 20.63 19.80 18.49
CA GLY A 250 20.70 20.29 17.11
C GLY A 250 19.75 21.44 16.78
N HIS A 251 18.80 21.80 17.66
CA HIS A 251 17.97 23.01 17.49
C HIS A 251 18.71 24.29 17.90
N ILE A 252 19.61 24.21 18.90
CA ILE A 252 20.26 25.36 19.52
C ILE A 252 21.03 26.22 18.49
N PRO A 253 21.79 25.64 17.54
CA PRO A 253 22.48 26.43 16.53
C PRO A 253 21.56 27.21 15.59
N ALA A 254 20.28 26.84 15.47
CA ALA A 254 19.32 27.53 14.61
C ALA A 254 18.72 28.79 15.26
N TYR A 255 18.73 28.90 16.60
CA TYR A 255 18.07 30.00 17.32
C TYR A 255 18.53 31.43 16.98
N PRO A 256 19.80 31.68 16.65
CA PRO A 256 20.22 33.00 16.17
C PRO A 256 19.56 33.44 14.86
N PHE A 257 19.10 32.48 14.05
CA PHE A 257 18.49 32.70 12.73
C PHE A 257 16.98 32.51 12.75
N PHE A 258 16.48 31.65 13.64
CA PHE A 258 15.09 31.26 13.74
C PHE A 258 14.67 31.20 15.21
N PRO A 259 13.89 32.17 15.72
CA PRO A 259 13.52 32.23 17.13
C PRO A 259 12.96 30.91 17.65
N LYS A 260 13.36 30.53 18.87
CA LYS A 260 13.01 29.23 19.48
C LYS A 260 11.52 28.92 19.40
N ASP A 261 10.66 29.86 19.80
CA ASP A 261 9.22 29.64 19.82
C ASP A 261 8.65 29.39 18.43
N THR A 262 9.13 30.13 17.42
CA THR A 262 8.75 29.91 16.03
C THR A 262 9.23 28.55 15.56
N LEU A 263 10.46 28.14 15.89
CA LEU A 263 11.05 26.87 15.42
C LEU A 263 10.30 25.69 16.03
N GLN A 264 10.00 25.75 17.32
CA GLN A 264 9.22 24.73 17.99
C GLN A 264 7.80 24.66 17.45
N THR A 265 7.17 25.80 17.15
CA THR A 265 5.85 25.84 16.51
C THR A 265 5.91 25.11 15.17
N MET A 266 6.88 25.44 14.31
CA MET A 266 7.09 24.77 13.01
C MET A 266 7.30 23.25 13.16
N PHE A 267 8.10 22.80 14.12
CA PHE A 267 8.32 21.37 14.34
C PHE A 267 7.10 20.66 14.91
N SER A 268 6.35 21.32 15.80
CA SER A 268 5.10 20.77 16.33
C SER A 268 4.05 20.58 15.23
N GLU A 269 4.03 21.46 14.22
CA GLU A 269 3.21 21.33 13.02
C GLU A 269 3.66 20.13 12.16
N LEU A 270 4.96 20.04 11.85
CA LEU A 270 5.56 18.92 11.11
C LEU A 270 5.24 17.56 11.75
N ALA A 271 5.20 17.54 13.07
CA ALA A 271 4.81 16.39 13.89
C ALA A 271 3.32 16.02 13.76
N THR A 272 2.41 16.99 13.63
CA THR A 272 0.97 16.73 13.43
C THR A 272 0.62 16.21 12.03
N PHE A 273 1.47 16.46 11.02
CA PHE A 273 1.29 15.99 9.64
C PHE A 273 1.31 14.47 9.47
N ASN A 274 1.84 13.75 10.46
CA ASN A 274 1.85 12.29 10.44
C ASN A 274 0.45 11.66 10.56
N ARG A 275 -0.60 12.43 10.88
CA ARG A 275 -1.96 11.91 10.96
C ARG A 275 -2.61 11.77 9.57
N SER A 276 -2.44 10.58 8.97
CA SER A 276 -3.28 10.00 7.90
C SER A 276 -3.09 10.46 6.43
N ASP A 277 -2.20 11.39 6.12
CA ASP A 277 -2.31 12.14 4.85
C ASP A 277 -1.59 11.53 3.62
N LEU A 278 -0.63 10.62 3.81
CA LEU A 278 0.15 10.02 2.71
C LEU A 278 -0.14 8.53 2.45
N LEU A 279 -1.09 7.93 3.17
CA LEU A 279 -1.40 6.50 3.07
C LEU A 279 -2.65 6.20 2.23
N LYS A 280 -3.67 7.06 2.28
CA LYS A 280 -5.04 6.73 1.83
C LYS A 280 -5.28 6.81 0.31
N ARG A 281 -4.26 6.90 -0.54
CA ARG A 281 -4.45 6.99 -2.01
C ARG A 281 -3.82 5.88 -2.85
N HIS A 282 -2.91 5.07 -2.33
CA HIS A 282 -2.49 3.88 -3.08
C HIS A 282 -3.66 2.89 -3.25
N GLU A 283 -4.61 2.91 -2.31
CA GLU A 283 -5.91 2.20 -2.42
C GLU A 283 -6.84 2.79 -3.49
N ALA A 284 -6.70 4.08 -3.83
CA ALA A 284 -7.60 4.78 -4.75
C ALA A 284 -7.14 4.76 -6.22
N ILE A 285 -5.86 4.52 -6.50
CA ILE A 285 -5.35 4.40 -7.89
C ILE A 285 -5.89 3.13 -8.57
N SER A 286 -6.41 2.17 -7.80
CA SER A 286 -7.15 1.01 -8.34
C SER A 286 -8.58 1.35 -8.79
N HIS A 287 -9.04 2.59 -8.61
CA HIS A 287 -10.40 2.99 -8.93
C HIS A 287 -10.48 4.41 -9.53
N GLN A 288 -10.31 4.52 -10.85
CA GLN A 288 -11.16 5.42 -11.63
C GLN A 288 -11.59 4.75 -12.95
N PRO A 289 -12.89 4.74 -13.28
CA PRO A 289 -13.40 4.19 -14.53
C PRO A 289 -13.10 5.15 -15.69
N GLU A 290 -12.66 4.59 -16.81
CA GLU A 290 -12.76 5.27 -18.10
C GLU A 290 -14.23 5.62 -18.36
N LYS A 291 -14.49 6.89 -18.67
CA LYS A 291 -15.80 7.37 -19.10
C LYS A 291 -16.15 6.69 -20.42
N ALA A 292 -16.99 5.65 -20.37
CA ALA A 292 -17.72 5.20 -21.54
C ALA A 292 -18.77 6.26 -21.91
N SER A 293 -18.52 6.94 -23.03
CA SER A 293 -19.45 7.84 -23.69
C SER A 293 -20.64 7.07 -24.27
N GLY A 294 -21.86 7.53 -23.97
CA GLY A 294 -23.04 7.31 -24.80
C GLY A 294 -24.04 6.29 -24.26
N LEU A 295 -25.10 6.77 -23.60
CA LEU A 295 -26.50 6.47 -23.90
C LEU A 295 -27.39 7.26 -22.93
N GLU A 296 -28.14 8.20 -23.49
CA GLU A 296 -29.23 8.91 -22.83
C GLU A 296 -30.36 7.93 -22.48
N GLY A 297 -30.98 8.13 -21.30
CA GLY A 297 -32.20 7.42 -20.90
C GLY A 297 -32.56 7.77 -19.46
N GLY A 298 -33.43 8.77 -19.29
CA GLY A 298 -33.82 9.31 -17.99
C GLY A 298 -34.62 8.34 -17.12
N GLY A 299 -34.53 8.54 -15.81
CA GLY A 299 -35.37 7.91 -14.80
C GLY A 299 -34.73 7.96 -13.42
N THR A 300 -35.07 8.98 -12.62
CA THR A 300 -34.94 8.91 -11.15
C THR A 300 -35.83 7.77 -10.62
N PRO A 301 -35.39 7.04 -9.59
CA PRO A 301 -36.13 7.16 -8.32
C PRO A 301 -35.33 6.94 -7.02
N SER A 302 -35.70 7.78 -6.04
CA SER A 302 -35.88 7.57 -4.58
C SER A 302 -34.92 6.74 -3.70
N ILE A 303 -34.53 7.41 -2.62
CA ILE A 303 -33.97 6.90 -1.37
C ILE A 303 -35.02 6.04 -0.65
N GLU A 304 -34.72 4.77 -0.39
CA GLU A 304 -35.44 3.94 0.59
C GLU A 304 -34.49 3.49 1.70
N ASN A 305 -34.78 3.96 2.91
CA ASN A 305 -34.28 3.43 4.16
C ASN A 305 -34.82 2.00 4.36
N THR A 306 -33.95 1.02 4.56
CA THR A 306 -34.35 -0.33 5.01
C THR A 306 -33.79 -0.58 6.41
N THR A 307 -34.71 -0.59 7.36
CA THR A 307 -34.60 -1.04 8.75
C THR A 307 -34.28 -2.53 8.80
N TYR A 308 -33.29 -2.93 9.61
CA TYR A 308 -32.97 -4.33 9.92
C TYR A 308 -33.92 -4.87 11.00
N GLU A 309 -34.54 -6.03 10.77
CA GLU A 309 -35.19 -6.84 11.81
C GLU A 309 -34.24 -7.95 12.32
N PRO A 310 -34.23 -8.28 13.63
CA PRO A 310 -33.40 -9.36 14.18
C PRO A 310 -34.01 -10.76 13.93
N ARG A 311 -33.17 -11.77 13.65
CA ARG A 311 -33.57 -13.19 13.55
C ARG A 311 -33.71 -13.85 14.93
N GLU A 312 -34.75 -14.67 15.10
CA GLU A 312 -35.00 -15.50 16.29
C GLU A 312 -34.05 -16.71 16.42
N PRO A 313 -33.77 -17.19 17.65
CA PRO A 313 -32.90 -18.33 17.91
C PRO A 313 -33.56 -19.70 17.71
N ILE A 314 -32.78 -20.68 17.24
CA ILE A 314 -33.19 -22.07 16.95
C ILE A 314 -33.18 -22.93 18.24
N PRO A 315 -34.21 -23.75 18.53
CA PRO A 315 -34.24 -24.63 19.70
C PRO A 315 -33.57 -25.99 19.46
N VAL A 316 -32.93 -26.51 20.51
CA VAL A 316 -32.20 -27.79 20.58
C VAL A 316 -33.14 -28.93 21.00
N SER A 317 -33.21 -30.03 20.25
CA SER A 317 -33.85 -31.28 20.72
C SER A 317 -33.30 -32.55 20.06
N GLU A 318 -32.62 -33.34 20.90
CA GLU A 318 -32.57 -34.81 21.07
C GLU A 318 -32.34 -35.81 19.91
N LEU A 319 -31.31 -36.65 20.13
CA LEU A 319 -30.96 -37.89 19.43
C LEU A 319 -31.92 -39.05 19.78
N GLY A 320 -32.34 -39.80 18.76
CA GLY A 320 -32.98 -41.12 18.90
C GLY A 320 -32.54 -42.08 17.78
N ALA A 321 -32.32 -43.35 18.10
CA ALA A 321 -31.57 -44.32 17.30
C ALA A 321 -32.41 -45.46 16.67
N SER A 322 -31.89 -46.00 15.54
CA SER A 322 -32.04 -47.37 14.95
C SER A 322 -33.20 -47.65 13.97
N PRO A 323 -33.19 -48.70 13.09
CA PRO A 323 -32.09 -49.45 12.40
C PRO A 323 -32.28 -49.69 10.86
N VAL A 324 -31.16 -49.94 10.16
CA VAL A 324 -30.92 -50.86 9.01
C VAL A 324 -31.80 -50.77 7.72
N ASN A 325 -31.20 -50.37 6.59
CA ASN A 325 -31.09 -51.22 5.38
C ASN A 325 -30.09 -50.68 4.34
N THR A 326 -29.50 -51.63 3.63
CA THR A 326 -28.21 -51.64 2.91
C THR A 326 -28.24 -51.19 1.46
N LEU A 327 -27.03 -50.81 0.99
CA LEU A 327 -26.55 -50.64 -0.40
C LEU A 327 -26.95 -49.35 -1.11
N ASP A 328 -26.14 -48.31 -0.92
CA ASP A 328 -25.28 -47.71 -1.95
C ASP A 328 -24.62 -46.44 -1.39
N SER A 329 -23.35 -46.22 -1.76
CA SER A 329 -22.50 -45.03 -1.53
C SER A 329 -21.45 -45.10 -0.42
N PHE A 330 -20.21 -45.41 -0.82
CA PHE A 330 -19.00 -44.83 -0.21
C PHE A 330 -17.95 -44.60 -1.32
N PRO A 331 -17.14 -43.53 -1.26
CA PRO A 331 -16.88 -42.71 -0.07
C PRO A 331 -17.05 -41.18 -0.26
N SER A 332 -17.87 -40.55 0.61
CA SER A 332 -17.90 -39.09 0.85
C SER A 332 -17.12 -38.68 2.12
N THR A 333 -16.32 -39.58 2.69
CA THR A 333 -15.86 -39.48 4.10
C THR A 333 -14.47 -38.84 4.27
N ALA A 334 -13.79 -38.45 3.20
CA ALA A 334 -12.40 -37.98 3.31
C ALA A 334 -12.26 -36.51 3.78
N LEU A 335 -13.30 -35.68 3.61
CA LEU A 335 -13.26 -34.25 3.97
C LEU A 335 -14.50 -33.75 4.74
N GLN A 336 -15.46 -34.62 5.07
CA GLN A 336 -16.56 -34.32 6.02
C GLN A 336 -16.09 -34.25 7.49
N GLY A 337 -14.77 -34.31 7.73
CA GLY A 337 -14.16 -34.49 9.04
C GLY A 337 -13.58 -33.25 9.68
N LEU A 338 -13.84 -32.02 9.19
CA LEU A 338 -13.47 -30.78 9.89
C LEU A 338 -14.37 -30.53 11.11
N ASN A 339 -14.47 -31.49 12.02
CA ASN A 339 -15.23 -31.29 13.26
C ASN A 339 -14.47 -30.30 14.15
N LEU A 340 -14.77 -29.01 13.99
CA LEU A 340 -14.29 -27.91 14.83
C LEU A 340 -15.08 -27.78 16.14
N CYS A 341 -15.86 -28.79 16.58
CA CYS A 341 -16.54 -28.78 17.88
C CYS A 341 -15.57 -28.89 19.08
N SER A 342 -14.51 -28.08 19.10
CA SER A 342 -13.99 -27.59 20.37
C SER A 342 -15.05 -26.68 21.00
N HIS A 343 -15.18 -26.73 22.33
CA HIS A 343 -16.11 -25.87 23.08
C HIS A 343 -15.93 -24.38 22.72
N SER A 344 -14.71 -23.97 22.36
CA SER A 344 -14.35 -22.62 21.94
C SER A 344 -14.96 -22.20 20.61
N THR A 345 -14.96 -23.06 19.57
CA THR A 345 -15.50 -22.67 18.27
C THR A 345 -17.03 -22.56 18.29
N ILE A 346 -17.70 -23.40 19.07
CA ILE A 346 -19.16 -23.30 19.29
C ILE A 346 -19.49 -21.99 20.01
N GLN A 347 -18.65 -21.57 20.97
CA GLN A 347 -18.79 -20.28 21.66
C GLN A 347 -18.63 -19.09 20.72
N LEU A 348 -17.68 -19.14 19.77
CA LEU A 348 -17.51 -18.07 18.78
C LEU A 348 -18.68 -17.99 17.79
N LEU A 349 -19.23 -19.13 17.37
CA LEU A 349 -20.41 -19.17 16.50
C LEU A 349 -21.68 -18.64 17.18
N GLN A 350 -21.70 -18.65 18.51
CA GLN A 350 -22.76 -18.10 19.38
C GLN A 350 -22.42 -16.70 19.91
N ASP A 351 -21.34 -16.07 19.43
CA ASP A 351 -20.93 -14.75 19.90
C ASP A 351 -22.00 -13.69 19.56
N PRO A 352 -22.45 -12.87 20.52
CA PRO A 352 -23.48 -11.86 20.27
C PRO A 352 -23.05 -10.80 19.24
N CYS A 353 -21.75 -10.62 19.01
CA CYS A 353 -21.20 -9.69 18.02
C CYS A 353 -20.93 -10.36 16.66
N ARG A 354 -21.48 -11.55 16.39
CA ARG A 354 -21.22 -12.31 15.15
C ARG A 354 -21.33 -11.46 13.88
N ASP A 355 -22.42 -10.73 13.70
CA ASP A 355 -22.65 -9.92 12.49
C ASP A 355 -21.60 -8.79 12.35
N GLU A 356 -21.16 -8.21 13.46
CA GLU A 356 -20.10 -7.19 13.48
C GLU A 356 -18.74 -7.78 13.09
N LEU A 357 -18.44 -9.00 13.55
CA LEU A 357 -17.21 -9.73 13.21
C LEU A 357 -17.20 -10.13 11.72
N GLU A 358 -18.32 -10.61 11.18
CA GLU A 358 -18.46 -10.90 9.75
C GLU A 358 -18.30 -9.62 8.92
N ALA A 359 -18.93 -8.51 9.33
CA ALA A 359 -18.77 -7.21 8.68
C ALA A 359 -17.31 -6.73 8.72
N SER A 360 -16.64 -6.89 9.87
CA SER A 360 -15.23 -6.55 10.06
C SER A 360 -14.31 -7.34 9.13
N TYR A 361 -14.55 -8.65 8.95
CA TYR A 361 -13.84 -9.46 7.96
C TYR A 361 -13.96 -8.87 6.55
N PHE A 362 -15.19 -8.62 6.09
CA PHE A 362 -15.39 -8.12 4.72
C PHE A 362 -14.91 -6.69 4.51
N LEU A 363 -14.86 -5.88 5.57
CA LEU A 363 -14.41 -4.50 5.50
C LEU A 363 -12.89 -4.35 5.55
N HIS A 364 -12.21 -5.16 6.36
CA HIS A 364 -10.79 -4.95 6.69
C HIS A 364 -9.87 -6.11 6.29
N PHE A 365 -10.37 -7.35 6.24
CA PHE A 365 -9.56 -8.52 5.88
C PHE A 365 -9.67 -8.86 4.39
N HIS A 366 -10.91 -8.93 3.90
CA HIS A 366 -11.25 -9.34 2.54
C HIS A 366 -10.64 -8.47 1.42
N PRO A 367 -10.50 -7.13 1.55
CA PRO A 367 -9.85 -6.32 0.52
C PRO A 367 -8.38 -6.70 0.24
N HIS A 368 -7.67 -7.24 1.23
CA HIS A 368 -6.29 -7.71 1.09
C HIS A 368 -6.17 -9.19 0.73
N TRP A 369 -7.24 -9.95 1.03
CA TRP A 369 -7.34 -11.40 0.87
C TRP A 369 -8.71 -11.76 0.29
N PRO A 370 -8.97 -11.46 -1.00
CA PRO A 370 -10.29 -11.59 -1.60
C PRO A 370 -10.63 -13.06 -1.91
N LEU A 371 -10.74 -13.87 -0.87
CA LEU A 371 -10.84 -15.32 -0.91
C LEU A 371 -12.29 -15.81 -0.99
N LEU A 372 -13.21 -15.07 -0.38
CA LEU A 372 -14.63 -15.41 -0.30
C LEU A 372 -15.44 -14.53 -1.23
N HIS A 373 -16.47 -15.08 -1.86
CA HIS A 373 -17.44 -14.26 -2.55
C HIS A 373 -18.45 -13.73 -1.54
N LYS A 374 -18.44 -12.42 -1.27
CA LYS A 374 -19.22 -11.81 -0.19
C LYS A 374 -20.70 -12.17 -0.27
N ARG A 375 -21.31 -11.99 -1.43
CA ARG A 375 -22.74 -12.27 -1.63
C ARG A 375 -23.07 -13.75 -1.40
N THR A 376 -22.26 -14.66 -1.90
CA THR A 376 -22.50 -16.10 -1.72
C THR A 376 -22.31 -16.51 -0.28
N PHE A 377 -21.29 -15.99 0.40
CA PHE A 377 -21.08 -16.27 1.81
C PHE A 377 -22.26 -15.80 2.67
N LEU A 378 -22.74 -14.57 2.46
CA LEU A 378 -23.85 -13.99 3.24
C LEU A 378 -25.23 -14.60 2.91
N GLN A 379 -25.45 -15.04 1.66
CA GLN A 379 -26.74 -15.61 1.24
C GLN A 379 -26.81 -17.13 1.42
N SER A 380 -25.67 -17.83 1.42
CA SER A 380 -25.62 -19.25 1.72
C SER A 380 -25.58 -19.50 3.22
N ASN A 381 -25.78 -20.75 3.64
CA ASN A 381 -25.44 -21.18 4.98
C ASN A 381 -24.06 -21.86 4.92
N PRO A 382 -22.96 -21.09 5.04
CA PRO A 382 -21.61 -21.64 4.93
C PRO A 382 -21.36 -22.67 6.04
N PRO A 383 -20.45 -23.63 5.81
CA PRO A 383 -20.07 -24.59 6.84
C PRO A 383 -19.60 -23.85 8.12
N PRO A 384 -19.99 -24.33 9.32
CA PRO A 384 -19.63 -23.70 10.60
C PRO A 384 -18.12 -23.39 10.73
N GLU A 385 -17.30 -24.23 10.12
CA GLU A 385 -15.85 -24.13 10.10
C GLU A 385 -15.37 -22.89 9.36
N LEU A 386 -15.97 -22.62 8.21
CA LEU A 386 -15.67 -21.46 7.39
C LEU A 386 -16.11 -20.18 8.10
N THR A 387 -17.30 -20.20 8.70
CA THR A 387 -17.80 -19.10 9.52
C THR A 387 -16.86 -18.83 10.69
N ALA A 388 -16.42 -19.86 11.43
CA ALA A 388 -15.48 -19.69 12.54
C ALA A 388 -14.14 -19.07 12.10
N ALA A 389 -13.60 -19.48 10.95
CA ALA A 389 -12.39 -18.89 10.39
C ALA A 389 -12.59 -17.40 10.03
N VAL A 390 -13.73 -17.06 9.42
CA VAL A 390 -14.12 -15.67 9.10
C VAL A 390 -14.25 -14.82 10.36
N LEU A 391 -14.95 -15.31 11.38
CA LEU A 391 -15.12 -14.61 12.67
C LEU A 391 -13.79 -14.42 13.39
N THR A 392 -12.91 -15.43 13.36
CA THR A 392 -11.56 -15.35 13.95
C THR A 392 -10.73 -14.27 13.25
N ALA A 393 -10.80 -14.18 11.93
CA ALA A 393 -10.15 -13.12 11.17
C ALA A 393 -10.80 -11.75 11.42
N GLY A 394 -12.12 -11.68 11.56
CA GLY A 394 -12.87 -10.48 11.96
C GLY A 394 -12.44 -9.94 13.32
N LEU A 395 -12.28 -10.82 14.32
CA LEU A 395 -11.74 -10.46 15.64
C LEU A 395 -10.33 -9.89 15.56
N TRP A 396 -9.50 -10.46 14.68
CA TRP A 396 -8.12 -10.05 14.49
C TRP A 396 -8.03 -8.61 13.97
N VAL A 397 -8.84 -8.24 12.97
CA VAL A 397 -8.74 -6.94 12.30
C VAL A 397 -9.40 -5.77 13.05
N ILE A 398 -10.20 -6.04 14.09
CA ILE A 398 -10.75 -4.99 14.98
C ILE A 398 -9.63 -4.27 15.77
N ASP A 399 -8.49 -4.93 15.96
CA ASP A 399 -7.26 -4.33 16.51
C ASP A 399 -7.38 -3.79 17.96
N ALA A 400 -8.32 -4.31 18.76
CA ALA A 400 -8.41 -4.06 20.20
C ALA A 400 -7.66 -5.16 20.99
N PRO A 401 -7.05 -4.85 22.16
CA PRO A 401 -6.33 -5.86 22.94
C PRO A 401 -7.20 -7.09 23.29
N GLU A 402 -8.44 -6.86 23.72
CA GLU A 402 -9.39 -7.91 24.08
C GLU A 402 -9.81 -8.79 22.88
N THR A 403 -9.96 -8.20 21.69
CA THR A 403 -10.31 -8.95 20.49
C THR A 403 -9.10 -9.69 19.92
N ARG A 404 -7.89 -9.15 20.04
CA ARG A 404 -6.63 -9.84 19.68
C ARG A 404 -6.40 -11.10 20.50
N ASP A 405 -6.62 -11.05 21.82
CA ASP A 405 -6.46 -12.23 22.68
C ASP A 405 -7.48 -13.33 22.35
N LYS A 406 -8.74 -12.94 22.12
CA LYS A 406 -9.77 -13.87 21.63
C LYS A 406 -9.41 -14.44 20.25
N ALA A 407 -8.93 -13.61 19.32
CA ALA A 407 -8.53 -14.06 17.99
C ALA A 407 -7.38 -15.08 18.07
N ARG A 408 -6.38 -14.85 18.94
CA ARG A 408 -5.29 -15.79 19.20
C ARG A 408 -5.82 -17.14 19.71
N LEU A 409 -6.71 -17.11 20.70
CA LEU A 409 -7.33 -18.31 21.29
C LEU A 409 -8.05 -19.16 20.23
N TYR A 410 -8.93 -18.53 19.44
CA TYR A 410 -9.71 -19.24 18.42
C TYR A 410 -8.84 -19.71 17.25
N HIS A 411 -7.84 -18.93 16.87
CA HIS A 411 -6.88 -19.32 15.86
C HIS A 411 -6.03 -20.53 16.30
N ASP A 412 -5.61 -20.61 17.57
CA ASP A 412 -4.93 -21.79 18.10
C ASP A 412 -5.82 -23.05 18.06
N ALA A 413 -7.12 -22.90 18.30
CA ALA A 413 -8.09 -23.99 18.16
C ALA A 413 -8.26 -24.45 16.70
N LEU A 414 -8.31 -23.51 15.74
CA LEU A 414 -8.33 -23.82 14.30
C LEU A 414 -7.08 -24.59 13.87
N LEU A 415 -5.89 -24.11 14.28
CA LEU A 415 -4.62 -24.75 13.97
C LEU A 415 -4.51 -26.16 14.52
N LYS A 416 -4.92 -26.37 15.78
CA LYS A 416 -4.92 -27.69 16.40
C LYS A 416 -5.80 -28.66 15.62
N THR A 417 -6.98 -28.22 15.21
CA THR A 417 -7.94 -29.05 14.47
C THR A 417 -7.43 -29.40 13.08
N LEU A 418 -6.89 -28.41 12.35
CA LEU A 418 -6.27 -28.63 11.04
C LEU A 418 -5.07 -29.59 11.14
N TYR A 419 -4.24 -29.44 12.17
CA TYR A 419 -3.11 -30.34 12.41
C TYR A 419 -3.59 -31.78 12.58
N GLU A 420 -4.56 -32.01 13.46
CA GLU A 420 -5.08 -33.37 13.73
C GLU A 420 -5.69 -34.04 12.49
N GLN A 421 -6.14 -33.27 11.49
CA GLN A 421 -6.80 -33.79 10.30
C GLN A 421 -5.88 -33.94 9.10
N LEU A 422 -4.93 -33.03 8.91
CA LEU A 422 -3.95 -33.11 7.82
C LEU A 422 -3.13 -34.42 7.90
N PHE A 423 -2.75 -34.86 9.11
CA PHE A 423 -1.99 -36.10 9.30
C PHE A 423 -2.85 -37.38 9.22
N LYS A 424 -4.18 -37.27 9.15
CA LYS A 424 -5.10 -38.42 9.06
C LYS A 424 -5.58 -38.71 7.63
N LEU A 425 -5.24 -37.87 6.65
CA LEU A 425 -5.65 -38.06 5.26
C LEU A 425 -4.93 -39.26 4.62
N PRO A 426 -5.65 -40.29 4.13
CA PRO A 426 -5.03 -41.41 3.43
C PRO A 426 -4.43 -40.94 2.09
N LYS A 427 -3.19 -41.35 1.79
CA LYS A 427 -2.51 -41.06 0.51
C LYS A 427 -3.28 -41.54 -0.73
N SER A 428 -4.21 -42.49 -0.59
CA SER A 428 -5.04 -42.99 -1.69
C SER A 428 -6.28 -42.13 -1.97
N ALA A 429 -6.64 -41.18 -1.10
CA ALA A 429 -7.79 -40.30 -1.25
C ALA A 429 -7.48 -39.04 -2.09
N THR A 430 -6.19 -38.72 -2.25
CA THR A 430 -5.68 -37.52 -2.92
C THR A 430 -5.52 -37.67 -4.43
N ASP A 431 -5.42 -38.90 -4.95
CA ASP A 431 -5.08 -39.15 -6.36
C ASP A 431 -6.29 -39.12 -7.32
N SER A 432 -7.53 -38.99 -6.83
CA SER A 432 -8.74 -39.08 -7.67
C SER A 432 -9.83 -38.04 -7.41
N SER A 433 -9.60 -37.04 -6.55
CA SER A 433 -10.67 -36.20 -6.00
C SER A 433 -10.93 -34.90 -6.76
N GLY A 434 -9.92 -34.28 -7.39
CA GLY A 434 -10.03 -33.03 -8.16
C GLY A 434 -10.58 -31.82 -7.36
N PRO A 435 -10.51 -30.59 -7.91
CA PRO A 435 -10.96 -29.40 -7.20
C PRO A 435 -12.49 -29.29 -7.31
N ARG A 436 -13.26 -29.93 -6.41
CA ARG A 436 -14.73 -29.91 -6.43
C ARG A 436 -15.30 -28.83 -5.50
N ALA A 437 -16.48 -28.30 -5.80
CA ALA A 437 -17.15 -27.28 -4.97
C ALA A 437 -17.28 -27.68 -3.48
N GLU A 438 -17.46 -28.96 -3.19
CA GLU A 438 -17.59 -29.50 -1.82
C GLU A 438 -16.32 -29.36 -0.96
N PHE A 439 -15.14 -29.29 -1.59
CA PHE A 439 -13.86 -29.17 -0.88
C PHE A 439 -13.39 -27.73 -0.71
N LEU A 440 -13.98 -26.79 -1.46
CA LEU A 440 -13.57 -25.40 -1.47
C LEU A 440 -13.60 -24.76 -0.06
N PRO A 441 -14.65 -24.95 0.77
CA PRO A 441 -14.66 -24.40 2.12
C PRO A 441 -13.51 -24.89 3.00
N ALA A 442 -13.13 -26.17 2.89
CA ALA A 442 -12.03 -26.73 3.66
C ALA A 442 -10.69 -26.07 3.30
N PHE A 443 -10.44 -25.86 2.01
CA PHE A 443 -9.26 -25.13 1.55
C PHE A 443 -9.29 -23.65 1.94
N GLN A 444 -10.46 -23.02 1.94
CA GLN A 444 -10.63 -21.64 2.40
C GLN A 444 -10.34 -21.49 3.90
N VAL A 445 -10.83 -22.40 4.74
CA VAL A 445 -10.52 -22.44 6.18
C VAL A 445 -9.02 -22.60 6.41
N LEU A 446 -8.41 -23.57 5.71
CA LEU A 446 -6.96 -23.80 5.80
C LEU A 446 -6.19 -22.54 5.40
N LEU A 447 -6.57 -21.89 4.30
CA LEU A 447 -5.88 -20.70 3.84
C LEU A 447 -6.08 -19.50 4.77
N ILE A 448 -7.29 -19.22 5.27
CA ILE A 448 -7.53 -18.16 6.27
C ILE A 448 -6.66 -18.38 7.50
N THR A 449 -6.57 -19.62 7.96
CA THR A 449 -5.74 -19.95 9.13
C THR A 449 -4.25 -19.72 8.82
N LEU A 450 -3.77 -20.11 7.64
CA LEU A 450 -2.38 -19.83 7.24
C LEU A 450 -2.12 -18.31 7.08
N ILE A 451 -3.08 -17.54 6.59
CA ILE A 451 -2.99 -16.07 6.51
C ILE A 451 -2.84 -15.50 7.91
N LEU A 452 -3.69 -15.88 8.87
CA LEU A 452 -3.61 -15.38 10.25
C LEU A 452 -2.26 -15.68 10.93
N CYS A 453 -1.52 -16.67 10.46
CA CYS A 453 -0.16 -16.92 10.92
C CYS A 453 0.84 -15.87 10.41
N THR A 454 0.65 -15.37 9.19
CA THR A 454 1.47 -14.26 8.69
C THR A 454 1.23 -12.98 9.50
N TYR A 455 0.02 -12.86 10.04
CA TYR A 455 -0.39 -11.76 10.91
C TYR A 455 0.28 -11.91 12.28
N ARG A 456 0.14 -13.07 12.94
CA ARG A 456 0.72 -13.33 14.27
C ARG A 456 2.26 -13.16 14.39
N GLY A 457 2.98 -13.23 13.27
CA GLY A 457 4.43 -13.04 13.26
C GLY A 457 5.20 -14.12 14.03
N ALA A 458 6.47 -13.84 14.35
CA ALA A 458 7.43 -14.81 14.90
C ALA A 458 7.04 -15.39 16.28
N GLU A 459 6.23 -14.68 17.05
CA GLU A 459 6.01 -14.94 18.48
C GLU A 459 5.22 -16.23 18.79
N THR A 460 4.53 -16.80 17.80
CA THR A 460 3.65 -17.95 18.05
C THR A 460 3.78 -19.07 17.02
N PHE A 461 4.86 -19.11 16.23
CA PHE A 461 5.12 -20.15 15.21
C PHE A 461 5.02 -21.57 15.79
N PRO A 462 3.92 -22.31 15.58
CA PRO A 462 3.83 -23.71 15.97
C PRO A 462 4.52 -24.54 14.87
N SER A 463 5.69 -25.09 15.18
CA SER A 463 6.67 -25.64 14.21
C SER A 463 6.21 -26.77 13.27
N ALA A 464 5.04 -27.40 13.48
CA ALA A 464 4.72 -28.67 12.84
C ALA A 464 3.82 -28.59 11.59
N LEU A 465 3.00 -27.53 11.43
CA LEU A 465 2.04 -27.41 10.32
C LEU A 465 2.63 -26.63 9.13
N PHE A 466 3.43 -25.61 9.41
CA PHE A 466 3.95 -24.62 8.45
C PHE A 466 5.19 -25.07 7.67
N ASN A 467 5.91 -26.06 8.20
CA ASN A 467 7.06 -26.67 7.55
C ASN A 467 6.68 -27.79 6.59
N SER A 468 5.40 -28.10 6.48
CA SER A 468 5.00 -29.33 5.82
C SER A 468 4.82 -29.08 4.33
N LYS A 469 5.76 -29.63 3.55
CA LYS A 469 5.57 -30.02 2.15
C LYS A 469 4.17 -30.63 1.91
N GLN A 470 3.58 -31.25 2.95
CA GLN A 470 2.24 -31.84 2.99
C GLN A 470 1.10 -30.87 2.66
N VAL A 471 1.13 -29.62 3.13
CA VAL A 471 0.06 -28.64 2.80
C VAL A 471 0.10 -28.33 1.30
N TRP A 472 1.29 -28.12 0.75
CA TRP A 472 1.45 -27.95 -0.69
C TRP A 472 1.06 -29.21 -1.47
N GLU A 473 1.51 -30.40 -1.04
CA GLU A 473 1.15 -31.70 -1.65
C GLU A 473 -0.37 -31.92 -1.65
N LEU A 474 -1.07 -31.45 -0.62
CA LEU A 474 -2.53 -31.51 -0.54
C LEU A 474 -3.19 -30.64 -1.62
N PHE A 475 -2.80 -29.37 -1.76
CA PHE A 475 -3.33 -28.50 -2.81
C PHE A 475 -3.00 -29.04 -4.21
N GLN A 476 -1.76 -29.55 -4.39
CA GLN A 476 -1.30 -30.11 -5.65
C GLN A 476 -2.08 -31.37 -6.04
N SER A 477 -2.29 -32.30 -5.11
CA SER A 477 -2.99 -33.56 -5.39
C SER A 477 -4.47 -33.36 -5.72
N PHE A 478 -5.11 -32.35 -5.13
CA PHE A 478 -6.47 -31.95 -5.50
C PHE A 478 -6.53 -31.09 -6.78
N GLY A 479 -5.41 -30.84 -7.46
CA GLY A 479 -5.39 -30.09 -8.72
C GLY A 479 -5.72 -28.60 -8.57
N VAL A 480 -5.48 -28.01 -7.39
CA VAL A 480 -5.81 -26.59 -7.12
C VAL A 480 -4.99 -25.63 -7.97
N TYR A 481 -3.81 -26.04 -8.44
CA TYR A 481 -2.95 -25.21 -9.29
C TYR A 481 -3.12 -25.47 -10.79
N ASP A 482 -4.06 -26.33 -11.18
CA ASP A 482 -4.30 -26.71 -12.57
C ASP A 482 -5.66 -26.18 -13.04
N ARG A 483 -5.63 -25.19 -13.92
CA ARG A 483 -6.83 -24.62 -14.53
C ARG A 483 -7.70 -25.67 -15.21
N ASN A 484 -7.14 -26.60 -15.96
CA ASN A 484 -7.94 -27.59 -16.69
C ASN A 484 -8.70 -28.47 -15.70
N ALA A 485 -8.03 -28.87 -14.60
CA ALA A 485 -8.70 -29.60 -13.53
C ALA A 485 -9.82 -28.78 -12.87
N ILE A 486 -9.62 -27.47 -12.65
CA ILE A 486 -10.64 -26.55 -12.10
C ILE A 486 -11.82 -26.40 -13.06
N ASP A 487 -11.55 -26.16 -14.33
CA ASP A 487 -12.55 -25.89 -15.37
C ASP A 487 -13.37 -27.15 -15.66
N ASP A 488 -12.74 -28.33 -15.72
CA ASP A 488 -13.40 -29.62 -15.99
C ASP A 488 -14.31 -30.06 -14.84
N ARG A 489 -13.93 -29.78 -13.58
CA ARG A 489 -14.66 -30.25 -12.40
C ARG A 489 -15.73 -29.29 -11.91
N ASN A 490 -15.75 -28.04 -12.36
CA ASN A 490 -16.69 -27.02 -11.87
C ASN A 490 -17.39 -26.27 -13.00
N GLN A 491 -18.71 -26.47 -13.10
CA GLN A 491 -19.55 -25.79 -14.10
C GLN A 491 -19.92 -24.35 -13.70
N ARG A 492 -19.91 -24.03 -12.40
CA ARG A 492 -20.26 -22.70 -11.89
C ARG A 492 -19.07 -21.72 -12.00
N PRO A 493 -19.22 -20.57 -12.68
CA PRO A 493 -18.17 -19.53 -12.79
C PRO A 493 -17.59 -19.11 -11.44
N ILE A 494 -18.44 -18.96 -10.42
CA ILE A 494 -18.01 -18.51 -9.10
C ILE A 494 -17.07 -19.50 -8.41
N VAL A 495 -17.33 -20.80 -8.53
CA VAL A 495 -16.50 -21.85 -7.93
C VAL A 495 -15.15 -21.93 -8.65
N ARG A 496 -15.16 -21.80 -9.99
CA ARG A 496 -13.91 -21.71 -10.76
C ARG A 496 -13.08 -20.52 -10.30
N GLU A 497 -13.66 -19.32 -10.30
CA GLU A 497 -13.00 -18.09 -9.85
C GLU A 497 -12.45 -18.21 -8.41
N SER A 498 -13.20 -18.81 -7.48
CA SER A 498 -12.73 -19.07 -6.11
C SER A 498 -11.48 -19.95 -6.09
N TYR A 499 -11.41 -21.02 -6.89
CA TYR A 499 -10.22 -21.87 -6.95
C TYR A 499 -9.00 -21.15 -7.56
N GLN A 500 -9.21 -20.32 -8.58
CA GLN A 500 -8.13 -19.51 -9.17
C GLN A 500 -7.54 -18.53 -8.13
N ARG A 501 -8.40 -17.85 -7.37
CA ARG A 501 -8.00 -16.98 -6.25
C ARG A 501 -7.29 -17.74 -5.15
N LEU A 502 -7.86 -18.88 -4.74
CA LEU A 502 -7.30 -19.76 -3.71
C LEU A 502 -5.86 -20.17 -4.04
N ALA A 503 -5.58 -20.56 -5.28
CA ALA A 503 -4.25 -20.96 -5.73
C ALA A 503 -3.22 -19.82 -5.61
N LEU A 504 -3.57 -18.63 -6.11
CA LEU A 504 -2.69 -17.47 -6.09
C LEU A 504 -2.49 -16.90 -4.68
N LEU A 505 -3.54 -16.86 -3.87
CA LEU A 505 -3.45 -16.42 -2.48
C LEU A 505 -2.67 -17.42 -1.62
N HIS A 506 -2.76 -18.73 -1.90
CA HIS A 506 -1.90 -19.71 -1.25
C HIS A 506 -0.41 -19.48 -1.58
N PHE A 507 -0.08 -19.18 -2.84
CA PHE A 507 1.28 -18.79 -3.18
C PHE A 507 1.74 -17.52 -2.45
N LYS A 508 0.88 -16.48 -2.40
CA LYS A 508 1.15 -15.24 -1.65
C LYS A 508 1.48 -15.53 -0.18
N VAL A 509 0.65 -16.34 0.48
CA VAL A 509 0.85 -16.76 1.88
C VAL A 509 2.14 -17.56 2.05
N HIS A 510 2.44 -18.49 1.14
CA HIS A 510 3.68 -19.27 1.16
C HIS A 510 4.93 -18.37 1.15
N VAL A 511 4.96 -17.36 0.27
CA VAL A 511 6.10 -16.43 0.20
C VAL A 511 6.19 -15.56 1.46
N HIS A 512 5.06 -15.14 2.02
CA HIS A 512 5.04 -14.39 3.28
C HIS A 512 5.55 -15.20 4.46
N LEU A 513 5.08 -16.44 4.63
CA LEU A 513 5.57 -17.33 5.68
C LEU A 513 7.07 -17.61 5.54
N ASN A 514 7.56 -17.87 4.32
CA ASN A 514 8.99 -18.00 4.04
C ASN A 514 9.78 -16.76 4.46
N SER A 515 9.24 -15.57 4.18
CA SER A 515 9.89 -14.29 4.52
C SER A 515 10.01 -14.10 6.03
N ILE A 516 8.96 -14.43 6.78
CA ILE A 516 8.98 -14.35 8.24
C ILE A 516 9.96 -15.38 8.82
N LEU A 517 9.94 -16.62 8.32
CA LEU A 517 10.82 -17.68 8.81
C LEU A 517 12.30 -17.35 8.60
N VAL A 518 12.68 -16.97 7.37
CA VAL A 518 14.06 -16.60 7.04
C VAL A 518 14.50 -15.32 7.75
N GLY A 519 13.57 -14.36 7.94
CA GLY A 519 13.85 -13.10 8.62
C GLY A 519 14.09 -13.24 10.12
N HIS A 520 13.41 -14.17 10.79
CA HIS A 520 13.48 -14.34 12.25
C HIS A 520 14.31 -15.53 12.72
N PHE A 521 14.50 -16.55 11.89
CA PHE A 521 15.19 -17.78 12.26
C PHE A 521 16.30 -18.10 11.25
N SER A 522 17.55 -17.75 11.60
CA SER A 522 18.72 -17.91 10.72
C SER A 522 19.01 -19.35 10.28
N GLN A 523 18.49 -20.33 11.01
CA GLN A 523 18.60 -21.76 10.67
C GLN A 523 17.65 -22.20 9.55
N PHE A 524 16.65 -21.39 9.20
CA PHE A 524 15.69 -21.73 8.16
C PHE A 524 16.17 -21.25 6.78
N LYS A 525 16.04 -22.14 5.79
CA LYS A 525 16.14 -21.79 4.37
C LYS A 525 14.74 -21.63 3.81
N ALA A 526 14.59 -20.73 2.83
CA ALA A 526 13.33 -20.60 2.11
C ALA A 526 12.96 -21.93 1.46
N PHE A 527 11.72 -22.35 1.64
CA PHE A 527 11.17 -23.52 0.98
C PHE A 527 11.04 -23.26 -0.53
N ASP A 528 11.36 -24.26 -1.33
CA ASP A 528 11.35 -24.22 -2.80
C ASP A 528 10.24 -25.09 -3.42
N TYR A 529 9.34 -25.65 -2.60
CA TYR A 529 8.33 -26.59 -3.07
C TYR A 529 7.14 -25.95 -3.81
N LEU A 530 6.93 -24.63 -3.75
CA LEU A 530 5.90 -23.92 -4.50
C LEU A 530 6.51 -22.72 -5.24
N THR A 531 6.62 -22.84 -6.56
CA THR A 531 7.18 -21.79 -7.43
C THR A 531 6.13 -21.24 -8.40
N PRO A 532 6.32 -20.03 -8.95
CA PRO A 532 5.42 -19.44 -9.94
C PRO A 532 5.14 -20.35 -11.15
N SER A 533 6.10 -21.18 -11.58
CA SER A 533 5.95 -22.12 -12.71
C SER A 533 4.88 -23.18 -12.48
N MET A 534 4.50 -23.40 -11.23
CA MET A 534 3.47 -24.37 -10.85
C MET A 534 2.06 -23.78 -10.92
N LEU A 535 1.93 -22.45 -11.02
CA LEU A 535 0.65 -21.73 -10.99
C LEU A 535 0.01 -21.72 -12.39
N LYS A 536 -0.45 -22.88 -12.84
CA LYS A 536 -1.20 -23.03 -14.10
C LYS A 536 -2.66 -22.61 -13.94
N VAL A 537 -2.85 -21.47 -13.29
CA VAL A 537 -4.14 -20.83 -12.97
C VAL A 537 -4.22 -19.48 -13.66
N ARG A 538 -5.42 -19.05 -14.05
CA ARG A 538 -5.65 -17.75 -14.68
C ARG A 538 -5.52 -16.61 -13.67
N ILE A 539 -5.15 -15.43 -14.14
CA ILE A 539 -5.27 -14.20 -13.35
C ILE A 539 -6.77 -14.00 -13.03
N PRO A 540 -7.16 -13.85 -11.75
CA PRO A 540 -8.55 -13.67 -11.37
C PRO A 540 -9.12 -12.34 -11.89
N SER A 541 -10.44 -12.25 -11.92
CA SER A 541 -11.14 -11.04 -12.35
C SER A 541 -10.92 -9.86 -11.38
N ALA A 542 -11.09 -8.63 -11.86
CA ALA A 542 -11.01 -7.44 -11.02
C ALA A 542 -12.03 -7.51 -9.85
N SER A 543 -11.71 -6.85 -8.73
CA SER A 543 -12.54 -6.87 -7.52
C SER A 543 -13.99 -6.43 -7.76
N LEU A 544 -14.23 -5.50 -8.69
CA LEU A 544 -15.58 -5.08 -9.07
C LEU A 544 -16.43 -6.23 -9.61
N CYS A 545 -15.84 -7.12 -10.41
CA CYS A 545 -16.51 -8.30 -10.94
C CYS A 545 -16.69 -9.36 -9.86
N TRP A 546 -15.73 -9.47 -8.93
CA TRP A 546 -15.79 -10.41 -7.82
C TRP A 546 -16.82 -10.07 -6.76
N GLU A 547 -17.08 -8.78 -6.50
CA GLU A 547 -18.16 -8.36 -5.59
C GLU A 547 -19.52 -8.29 -6.29
N GLY A 548 -19.54 -8.42 -7.62
CA GLY A 548 -20.72 -8.33 -8.47
C GLY A 548 -21.47 -9.65 -8.65
N ASP A 549 -22.40 -9.67 -9.61
CA ASP A 549 -23.21 -10.86 -9.91
C ASP A 549 -22.39 -11.95 -10.62
N GLU A 550 -22.79 -13.22 -10.44
CA GLU A 550 -22.10 -14.38 -11.05
C GLU A 550 -22.02 -14.28 -12.59
N GLU A 551 -22.92 -13.52 -13.21
CA GLU A 551 -22.96 -13.23 -14.65
C GLU A 551 -21.80 -12.34 -15.15
N LEU A 552 -21.17 -11.57 -14.25
CA LEU A 552 -20.00 -10.73 -14.57
C LEU A 552 -18.69 -11.54 -14.56
N LEU A 553 -18.73 -12.80 -14.10
CA LEU A 553 -17.57 -13.67 -14.03
C LEU A 553 -17.32 -14.41 -15.36
N PRO A 554 -16.05 -14.71 -15.70
CA PRO A 554 -15.72 -15.31 -16.98
C PRO A 554 -16.33 -16.71 -17.15
N GLY A 555 -16.86 -16.95 -18.35
CA GLY A 555 -17.31 -18.27 -18.78
C GLY A 555 -16.17 -19.30 -18.86
N GLN A 556 -16.54 -20.58 -19.04
CA GLN A 556 -15.55 -21.66 -19.18
C GLN A 556 -14.67 -21.41 -20.42
N GLY A 557 -13.35 -21.54 -20.27
CA GLY A 557 -12.40 -21.32 -21.38
C GLY A 557 -12.00 -19.86 -21.64
N HIS A 558 -12.57 -18.87 -20.93
CA HIS A 558 -12.27 -17.45 -21.16
C HIS A 558 -10.93 -17.03 -20.53
N GLY A 559 -10.08 -16.35 -21.32
CA GLY A 559 -8.71 -15.96 -20.95
C GLY A 559 -7.74 -17.13 -21.15
N SER A 560 -6.90 -17.11 -22.20
CA SER A 560 -6.12 -18.28 -22.60
C SER A 560 -4.88 -18.55 -21.74
N GLU A 561 -4.39 -17.56 -20.99
CA GLU A 561 -3.06 -17.62 -20.38
C GLU A 561 -3.12 -17.75 -18.84
N THR A 562 -2.22 -18.56 -18.32
CA THR A 562 -2.03 -18.82 -16.88
C THR A 562 -0.84 -18.02 -16.34
N VAL A 563 -0.73 -17.90 -15.01
CA VAL A 563 0.42 -17.26 -14.37
C VAL A 563 1.73 -17.97 -14.70
N ALA A 564 1.72 -19.29 -14.90
CA ALA A 564 2.88 -20.04 -15.37
C ALA A 564 3.30 -19.64 -16.80
N ASP A 565 2.35 -19.40 -17.70
CA ASP A 565 2.64 -19.02 -19.09
C ASP A 565 3.35 -17.65 -19.19
N LEU A 566 3.13 -16.76 -18.22
CA LEU A 566 3.85 -15.48 -18.11
C LEU A 566 5.37 -15.67 -17.98
N LEU A 567 5.82 -16.83 -17.48
CA LEU A 567 7.24 -17.13 -17.27
C LEU A 567 7.94 -17.60 -18.55
N ASP A 568 7.20 -18.18 -19.49
CA ASP A 568 7.75 -18.72 -20.74
C ASP A 568 7.96 -17.62 -21.79
N SER A 569 7.14 -16.56 -21.76
CA SER A 569 7.15 -15.47 -22.74
C SER A 569 7.89 -14.22 -22.23
N CYS A 570 9.18 -14.33 -21.88
CA CYS A 570 10.06 -13.28 -21.30
C CYS A 570 10.12 -11.88 -21.99
N ASN A 571 9.25 -11.57 -22.96
CA ASN A 571 9.33 -10.37 -23.80
C ASN A 571 8.22 -9.33 -23.60
N GLU A 572 7.18 -9.54 -22.77
CA GLU A 572 6.09 -8.56 -22.60
C GLU A 572 5.82 -8.20 -21.12
N LEU A 573 6.45 -7.11 -20.64
CA LEU A 573 6.20 -6.51 -19.30
C LEU A 573 4.75 -6.01 -19.10
N THR A 574 3.98 -5.88 -20.18
CA THR A 574 2.57 -5.44 -20.20
C THR A 574 1.59 -6.43 -19.58
N ARG A 575 2.04 -7.62 -19.17
CA ARG A 575 1.17 -8.68 -18.63
C ARG A 575 1.36 -8.91 -17.13
N VAL A 576 2.55 -8.58 -16.61
CA VAL A 576 2.77 -8.45 -15.17
C VAL A 576 1.88 -7.33 -14.62
N SER A 577 1.57 -6.30 -15.40
CA SER A 577 0.65 -5.22 -14.99
C SER A 577 -0.76 -5.73 -14.68
N ASP A 578 -1.26 -6.76 -15.34
CA ASP A 578 -2.60 -7.32 -15.03
C ASP A 578 -2.59 -8.03 -13.67
N LEU A 579 -1.51 -8.78 -13.39
CA LEU A 579 -1.32 -9.41 -12.09
C LEU A 579 -1.10 -8.37 -10.98
N VAL A 580 -0.35 -7.31 -11.27
CA VAL A 580 -0.14 -6.16 -10.36
C VAL A 580 -1.44 -5.39 -10.13
N ALA A 581 -2.28 -5.24 -11.15
CA ALA A 581 -3.57 -4.56 -11.05
C ALA A 581 -4.56 -5.37 -10.21
N TRP A 582 -4.52 -6.70 -10.29
CA TRP A 582 -5.32 -7.57 -9.43
C TRP A 582 -4.77 -7.64 -7.99
N ASP A 583 -3.48 -7.93 -7.83
CA ASP A 583 -2.80 -7.96 -6.54
C ASP A 583 -1.36 -7.46 -6.69
N PHE A 584 -1.13 -6.23 -6.25
CA PHE A 584 0.17 -5.57 -6.33
C PHE A 584 1.30 -6.40 -5.72
N THR A 585 1.03 -7.08 -4.59
CA THR A 585 2.04 -7.88 -3.89
C THR A 585 2.46 -9.07 -4.75
N LEU A 586 1.48 -9.80 -5.29
CA LEU A 586 1.75 -10.96 -6.12
C LEU A 586 2.41 -10.58 -7.45
N GLY A 587 1.95 -9.49 -8.07
CA GLY A 587 2.56 -8.94 -9.28
C GLY A 587 4.03 -8.56 -9.07
N MET A 588 4.36 -7.94 -7.94
CA MET A 588 5.75 -7.64 -7.57
C MET A 588 6.58 -8.90 -7.33
N ILE A 589 6.04 -9.90 -6.63
CA ILE A 589 6.73 -11.18 -6.36
C ILE A 589 7.05 -11.90 -7.68
N VAL A 590 6.07 -12.04 -8.57
CA VAL A 590 6.24 -12.71 -9.87
C VAL A 590 7.17 -11.90 -10.79
N GLY A 591 7.05 -10.57 -10.80
CA GLY A 591 7.97 -9.70 -11.55
C GLY A 591 9.43 -9.83 -11.09
N CYS A 592 9.67 -9.97 -9.79
CA CYS A 592 11.01 -10.23 -9.26
C CYS A 592 11.53 -11.61 -9.68
N TYR A 593 10.66 -12.62 -9.67
CA TYR A 593 11.00 -13.98 -10.11
C TYR A 593 11.41 -14.02 -11.59
N LEU A 594 10.64 -13.34 -12.46
CA LEU A 594 10.95 -13.17 -13.89
C LEU A 594 12.31 -12.50 -14.11
N ARG A 595 12.59 -11.41 -13.38
CA ARG A 595 13.87 -10.70 -13.48
C ARG A 595 15.05 -11.55 -13.02
N ALA A 596 14.84 -12.44 -12.06
CA ALA A 596 15.85 -13.38 -11.59
C ALA A 596 16.08 -14.54 -12.58
N LEU A 597 15.04 -15.05 -13.26
CA LEU A 597 15.21 -16.02 -14.34
C LEU A 597 16.02 -15.44 -15.52
N ALA A 598 15.86 -14.16 -15.81
CA ALA A 598 16.64 -13.45 -16.83
C ALA A 598 18.11 -13.18 -16.44
N LYS A 599 18.50 -13.41 -15.18
CA LYS A 599 19.85 -13.20 -14.65
C LYS A 599 20.30 -14.45 -13.89
N ASP A 600 20.95 -15.40 -14.57
CA ASP A 600 21.58 -16.63 -14.07
C ASP A 600 21.24 -17.11 -12.64
N ALA A 601 20.70 -18.34 -12.57
CA ALA A 601 19.95 -18.99 -11.50
C ALA A 601 20.56 -19.12 -10.08
N GLN A 602 21.65 -18.43 -9.74
CA GLN A 602 22.29 -18.53 -8.40
C GLN A 602 21.76 -17.53 -7.37
N GLN A 603 20.96 -16.54 -7.78
CA GLN A 603 20.54 -15.40 -6.94
C GLN A 603 19.06 -15.42 -6.52
N LEU A 604 18.32 -16.44 -6.94
CA LEU A 604 16.85 -16.49 -6.89
C LEU A 604 16.27 -16.46 -5.46
N GLN A 605 16.99 -17.06 -4.50
CA GLN A 605 16.52 -17.28 -3.13
C GLN A 605 16.78 -16.09 -2.20
N GLN A 606 17.86 -15.32 -2.44
CA GLN A 606 18.19 -14.14 -1.63
C GLN A 606 17.42 -12.89 -2.06
N LEU A 607 17.18 -12.69 -3.36
CA LEU A 607 16.45 -11.53 -3.88
C LEU A 607 14.95 -11.59 -3.60
N THR A 608 14.32 -12.76 -3.75
CA THR A 608 12.91 -12.95 -3.39
C THR A 608 12.72 -12.86 -1.88
N CYS A 609 13.55 -13.48 -1.03
CA CYS A 609 13.44 -13.28 0.43
C CYS A 609 13.73 -11.85 0.88
N SER A 610 14.74 -11.17 0.32
CA SER A 610 15.08 -9.79 0.70
C SER A 610 14.01 -8.79 0.28
N MET A 611 13.48 -8.90 -0.96
CA MET A 611 12.44 -8.01 -1.44
C MET A 611 11.08 -8.34 -0.84
N THR A 612 10.77 -9.62 -0.60
CA THR A 612 9.51 -9.97 0.05
C THR A 612 9.55 -9.71 1.55
N ALA A 613 10.69 -9.81 2.24
CA ALA A 613 10.85 -9.28 3.60
C ALA A 613 10.73 -7.75 3.66
N ARG A 614 11.23 -7.02 2.65
CA ARG A 614 11.02 -5.56 2.50
C ARG A 614 9.60 -5.19 2.08
N LEU A 615 8.91 -6.04 1.31
CA LEU A 615 7.48 -5.88 1.00
C LEU A 615 6.62 -6.26 2.20
N PHE A 616 7.05 -7.23 3.02
CA PHE A 616 6.34 -7.70 4.21
C PHE A 616 6.50 -6.75 5.38
N SER A 617 7.68 -6.12 5.55
CA SER A 617 7.80 -4.95 6.43
C SER A 617 6.88 -3.82 5.97
N LYS A 618 6.67 -3.67 4.65
CA LYS A 618 5.68 -2.74 4.05
C LYS A 618 4.22 -3.22 4.03
N ILE A 619 3.91 -4.48 4.35
CA ILE A 619 2.53 -5.05 4.42
C ILE A 619 2.07 -5.24 5.88
N ARG A 620 3.00 -5.42 6.84
CA ARG A 620 2.74 -5.17 8.28
C ARG A 620 2.10 -3.79 8.53
N TRP A 621 2.31 -2.85 7.60
CA TRP A 621 1.69 -1.53 7.55
C TRP A 621 0.18 -1.52 7.26
N ALA A 622 -0.35 -2.51 6.54
CA ALA A 622 -1.79 -2.63 6.28
C ALA A 622 -2.53 -3.31 7.44
N THR A 623 -1.82 -4.12 8.22
CA THR A 623 -2.36 -4.85 9.36
C THR A 623 -1.40 -4.67 10.52
N LYS A 624 -1.59 -3.58 11.29
CA LYS A 624 -0.84 -3.31 12.52
C LYS A 624 -0.68 -4.59 13.32
N ILE A 625 0.51 -5.18 13.31
CA ILE A 625 0.91 -6.24 14.22
C ILE A 625 2.39 -6.03 14.50
N ASP A 626 2.59 -5.31 15.60
CA ASP A 626 3.77 -5.02 16.43
C ASP A 626 5.17 -5.18 15.79
#